data_AF-A0A4U1JC83-F1
#
_entry.id   AF-A0A4U1JC83-F1
#
_cell.length_a   1.000
_cell.length_b   1.000
_cell.length_c   1.000
_cell.angle_alpha   90.00
_cell.angle_beta   90.00
_cell.angle_gamma   90.00
#
_symmetry.space_group_name_H-M   'P 1'
#
loop_
_entity.id
_entity.type
_entity.pdbx_description
1 polymer ?
#
loop_
_entity_poly.entity_id
_entity_poly.type
_entity_poly.pdbx_seq_one_letter_code
_entity_poly.pdbx_strand_id
1 'polypeptide(L)'
;MSSGLGADLLARLSRATRRGAGSAGELVAVVAPAPVVPAARLVDACTSAAPIVLFQAPPREGEEPIGVVGFGEVARVEGSGPERLAQITSAARRIFATLREERDADAGGAPGPRFVGGLSFRTEARHVPPWTAFADASFSLARWMYVTRPGEAWLWLLVRDGDLAPERSAIEAELASIEAVFVIAAQPAQDALPRGAGEGARIEGTSREAFCSLVREALDAIRAGEIDKVVPVAATRVRPVRPLDARVALSRLAEAYAETTRFAVQRGEHVFLGASPERLISRRGRVVRTDGLAGTVRRGVDDASLVQALLANPKERREHALVVEAIAAVLGPRCDTLDVPDAPSIRSLPNVHHLWTPIRGALRDDTHVLALVEALHPTPAVSGTPREQATAWIATHEPDARGWYTGAVGWFDAAGDGDFSVAIRAGLVSPDEAWLYAGAGIVEGSDPPAEYAETRAKQAPMLAALGIQ
;
A
#
# COMPACT_ATOMS: atom_id res chain seq x y z
N MET A 1 -22.36 -8.33 22.08
CA MET A 1 -21.37 -8.91 23.02
C MET A 1 -20.11 -8.03 23.12
N SER A 2 -20.23 -6.70 23.24
CA SER A 2 -19.07 -5.76 23.22
C SER A 2 -18.63 -5.26 24.60
N SER A 3 -19.34 -5.58 25.69
CA SER A 3 -19.16 -4.94 27.00
C SER A 3 -17.93 -5.40 27.81
N GLY A 4 -16.93 -6.01 27.16
CA GLY A 4 -15.76 -6.60 27.83
C GLY A 4 -14.40 -6.17 27.29
N LEU A 5 -14.32 -5.68 26.05
CA LEU A 5 -13.05 -5.35 25.39
C LEU A 5 -12.29 -4.26 26.17
N GLY A 6 -13.00 -3.22 26.58
CA GLY A 6 -12.43 -2.06 27.23
C GLY A 6 -12.00 -2.33 28.67
N ALA A 7 -12.86 -3.00 29.45
CA ALA A 7 -12.53 -3.41 30.81
C ALA A 7 -11.30 -4.33 30.85
N ASP A 8 -11.19 -5.22 29.86
CA ASP A 8 -10.09 -6.15 29.73
C ASP A 8 -8.77 -5.45 29.37
N LEU A 9 -8.77 -4.58 28.35
CA LEU A 9 -7.59 -3.78 27.99
C LEU A 9 -7.11 -2.88 29.14
N LEU A 10 -8.01 -2.21 29.87
CA LEU A 10 -7.66 -1.37 31.02
C LEU A 10 -7.11 -2.17 32.19
N ALA A 11 -7.70 -3.34 32.47
CA ALA A 11 -7.20 -4.23 33.51
C ALA A 11 -5.80 -4.75 33.17
N ARG A 12 -5.55 -5.09 31.89
CA ARG A 12 -4.23 -5.51 31.37
C ARG A 12 -3.21 -4.40 31.47
N LEU A 13 -3.57 -3.19 31.03
CA LEU A 13 -2.74 -2.00 31.15
C LEU A 13 -2.35 -1.71 32.60
N SER A 14 -3.29 -1.85 33.53
CA SER A 14 -3.05 -1.71 34.98
C SER A 14 -2.17 -2.83 35.55
N ARG A 15 -2.11 -4.02 34.95
CA ARG A 15 -1.19 -5.10 35.33
C ARG A 15 0.22 -4.83 34.79
N ALA A 16 0.32 -4.40 33.54
CA ALA A 16 1.57 -4.07 32.87
C ALA A 16 2.36 -2.98 33.63
N THR A 17 1.68 -1.91 34.06
CA THR A 17 2.28 -0.82 34.84
C THR A 17 2.75 -1.25 36.23
N ARG A 18 2.05 -2.19 36.87
CA ARG A 18 2.44 -2.71 38.19
C ARG A 18 3.63 -3.66 38.14
N ARG A 19 3.86 -4.33 37.00
CA ARG A 19 4.93 -5.34 36.83
C ARG A 19 6.27 -4.75 36.40
N GLY A 20 6.31 -3.49 35.96
CA GLY A 20 7.56 -2.82 35.61
C GLY A 20 7.49 -1.33 35.92
N ALA A 21 8.30 -0.89 36.89
CA ALA A 21 8.94 0.41 36.80
C ALA A 21 10.00 0.31 35.69
N GLY A 22 9.57 0.39 34.43
CA GLY A 22 10.49 0.52 33.31
C GLY A 22 11.22 1.85 33.40
N SER A 23 12.25 2.03 32.56
CA SER A 23 12.82 3.36 32.41
C SER A 23 11.76 4.29 31.79
N ALA A 24 11.61 5.50 32.32
CA ALA A 24 10.63 6.47 31.81
C ALA A 24 10.80 6.65 30.28
N GLY A 25 9.73 6.40 29.52
CA GLY A 25 9.70 6.54 28.06
C GLY A 25 9.76 5.24 27.24
N GLU A 26 9.88 4.06 27.87
CA GLU A 26 9.72 2.75 27.19
C GLU A 26 8.32 2.59 26.57
N LEU A 27 8.17 1.81 25.49
CA LEU A 27 6.83 1.55 24.92
C LEU A 27 6.26 0.25 25.49
N VAL A 28 5.01 0.29 25.92
CA VAL A 28 4.24 -0.88 26.35
C VAL A 28 3.13 -1.13 25.34
N ALA A 29 3.07 -2.34 24.81
CA ALA A 29 2.03 -2.80 23.89
C ALA A 29 1.15 -3.84 24.57
N VAL A 30 -0.13 -3.54 24.71
CA VAL A 30 -1.13 -4.43 25.31
C VAL A 30 -2.07 -4.91 24.21
N VAL A 31 -2.37 -6.20 24.16
CA VAL A 31 -3.30 -6.77 23.18
C VAL A 31 -4.52 -7.39 23.86
N ALA A 32 -5.66 -7.32 23.20
CA ALA A 32 -6.84 -8.13 23.51
C ALA A 32 -7.50 -8.68 22.23
N PRO A 33 -8.17 -9.84 22.30
CA PRO A 33 -9.05 -10.29 21.22
C PRO A 33 -10.13 -9.24 20.94
N ALA A 34 -10.45 -9.01 19.67
CA ALA A 34 -11.42 -8.01 19.24
C ALA A 34 -12.50 -8.63 18.35
N PRO A 35 -13.69 -8.01 18.22
CA PRO A 35 -14.69 -8.44 17.26
C PRO A 35 -14.13 -8.42 15.83
N VAL A 36 -14.44 -9.45 15.05
CA VAL A 36 -14.12 -9.48 13.61
C VAL A 36 -15.10 -8.57 12.89
N VAL A 37 -14.61 -7.43 12.41
CA VAL A 37 -15.36 -6.47 11.60
C VAL A 37 -14.57 -6.15 10.33
N PRO A 38 -15.23 -5.94 9.19
CA PRO A 38 -14.53 -5.53 7.97
C PRO A 38 -13.79 -4.21 8.21
N ALA A 39 -12.51 -4.14 7.84
CA ALA A 39 -11.69 -2.94 8.06
C ALA A 39 -12.29 -1.67 7.42
N ALA A 40 -12.92 -1.77 6.23
CA ALA A 40 -13.62 -0.64 5.63
C ALA A 40 -14.75 -0.10 6.53
N ARG A 41 -15.51 -0.99 7.19
CA ARG A 41 -16.58 -0.60 8.12
C ARG A 41 -16.02 0.08 9.37
N LEU A 42 -14.86 -0.39 9.85
CA LEU A 42 -14.17 0.24 10.97
C LEU A 42 -13.71 1.66 10.61
N VAL A 43 -13.19 1.85 9.40
CA VAL A 43 -12.77 3.16 8.88
C VAL A 43 -13.94 4.10 8.68
N ASP A 44 -15.06 3.63 8.12
CA ASP A 44 -16.29 4.42 7.95
C ASP A 44 -16.87 4.87 9.29
N ALA A 45 -16.89 3.97 10.27
CA ALA A 45 -17.43 4.24 11.61
C ALA A 45 -16.57 5.22 12.42
N CYS A 46 -15.29 5.39 12.05
CA CYS A 46 -14.42 6.37 12.68
C CYS A 46 -14.67 7.77 12.08
N THR A 47 -15.53 8.56 12.72
CA THR A 47 -15.94 9.90 12.25
C THR A 47 -15.08 11.04 12.77
N SER A 48 -14.34 10.82 13.86
CA SER A 48 -13.50 11.83 14.50
C SER A 48 -12.06 11.88 13.97
N ALA A 49 -11.59 10.84 13.27
CA ALA A 49 -10.29 10.81 12.59
C ALA A 49 -10.24 9.70 11.54
N ALA A 50 -9.66 9.98 10.36
CA ALA A 50 -9.30 8.92 9.42
C ALA A 50 -8.21 8.00 10.03
N PRO A 51 -8.12 6.72 9.61
CA PRO A 51 -7.01 5.89 10.03
C PRO A 51 -5.70 6.53 9.57
N ILE A 52 -4.71 6.58 10.46
CA ILE A 52 -3.38 7.07 10.10
C ILE A 52 -2.73 6.11 9.10
N VAL A 53 -3.04 4.82 9.23
CA VAL A 53 -2.57 3.76 8.34
C VAL A 53 -3.64 2.68 8.14
N LEU A 54 -3.73 2.16 6.93
CA LEU A 54 -4.45 0.95 6.58
C LEU A 54 -3.58 0.13 5.64
N PHE A 55 -3.49 -1.18 5.87
CA PHE A 55 -2.95 -2.13 4.91
C PHE A 55 -3.73 -3.44 5.01
N GLN A 56 -4.35 -3.86 3.92
CA GLN A 56 -5.12 -5.11 3.89
C GLN A 56 -4.85 -5.83 2.57
N ALA A 57 -4.03 -6.86 2.64
CA ALA A 57 -3.81 -7.78 1.54
C ALA A 57 -5.06 -8.67 1.31
N PRO A 58 -5.37 -9.04 0.05
CA PRO A 58 -6.43 -9.99 -0.24
C PRO A 58 -6.01 -11.40 0.19
N PRO A 59 -6.96 -12.33 0.40
CA PRO A 59 -6.67 -13.75 0.51
C PRO A 59 -5.84 -14.24 -0.67
N ARG A 60 -4.81 -15.05 -0.40
CA ARG A 60 -3.99 -15.72 -1.41
C ARG A 60 -3.86 -17.18 -1.00
N GLU A 61 -3.85 -18.06 -1.99
CA GLU A 61 -3.75 -19.50 -1.73
C GLU A 61 -2.47 -19.83 -0.96
N GLY A 62 -2.61 -20.57 0.15
CA GLY A 62 -1.48 -20.94 1.01
C GLY A 62 -0.87 -19.77 1.80
N GLU A 63 -1.58 -18.65 1.94
CA GLU A 63 -1.17 -17.51 2.77
C GLU A 63 -2.29 -17.12 3.74
N GLU A 64 -1.89 -16.71 4.95
CA GLU A 64 -2.78 -16.06 5.92
C GLU A 64 -2.56 -14.55 5.83
N PRO A 65 -3.36 -13.82 5.03
CA PRO A 65 -3.18 -12.39 4.89
C PRO A 65 -3.44 -11.71 6.22
N ILE A 66 -2.66 -10.67 6.46
CA ILE A 66 -2.81 -9.81 7.62
C ILE A 66 -3.44 -8.52 7.16
N GLY A 67 -4.52 -8.12 7.83
CA GLY A 67 -5.08 -6.77 7.74
C GLY A 67 -4.66 -5.93 8.95
N VAL A 68 -4.37 -4.66 8.73
CA VAL A 68 -3.97 -3.70 9.77
C VAL A 68 -4.71 -2.39 9.54
N VAL A 69 -5.36 -1.89 10.59
CA VAL A 69 -5.91 -0.53 10.64
C VAL A 69 -5.37 0.15 11.89
N GLY A 70 -4.74 1.32 11.71
CA GLY A 70 -4.09 2.07 12.78
C GLY A 70 -4.72 3.43 13.04
N PHE A 71 -4.98 3.74 14.31
CA PHE A 71 -5.47 5.04 14.78
C PHE A 71 -4.52 5.64 15.82
N GLY A 72 -4.30 6.95 15.74
CA GLY A 72 -3.27 7.62 16.54
C GLY A 72 -1.86 7.13 16.20
N GLU A 73 -0.84 7.86 16.64
CA GLU A 73 0.57 7.53 16.35
C GLU A 73 1.37 7.66 17.64
N VAL A 74 2.09 6.59 18.02
CA VAL A 74 3.01 6.63 19.16
C VAL A 74 4.45 6.86 18.72
N ALA A 75 4.79 6.43 17.51
CA ALA A 75 6.10 6.66 16.93
C ALA A 75 5.99 6.73 15.40
N ARG A 76 6.84 7.55 14.81
CA ARG A 76 7.09 7.60 13.37
C ARG A 76 8.58 7.45 13.13
N VAL A 77 8.93 6.67 12.13
CA VAL A 77 10.29 6.58 11.60
C VAL A 77 10.28 7.08 10.17
N GLU A 78 11.23 7.96 9.86
CA GLU A 78 11.37 8.54 8.53
C GLU A 78 12.81 8.37 8.04
N GLY A 79 12.94 8.22 6.73
CA GLY A 79 14.22 8.11 6.05
C GLY A 79 14.26 9.04 4.83
N SER A 80 15.44 9.48 4.44
CA SER A 80 15.64 10.34 3.28
C SER A 80 16.90 10.00 2.51
N GLY A 81 16.90 10.30 1.21
CA GLY A 81 18.02 9.99 0.34
C GLY A 81 18.21 8.50 0.11
N PRO A 82 19.37 8.10 -0.46
CA PRO A 82 19.66 6.70 -0.79
C PRO A 82 19.60 5.76 0.42
N GLU A 83 19.95 6.22 1.62
CA GLU A 83 19.99 5.40 2.83
C GLU A 83 18.64 5.33 3.58
N ARG A 84 17.55 5.84 2.99
CA ARG A 84 16.25 5.98 3.68
C ARG A 84 15.77 4.68 4.34
N LEU A 85 15.93 3.51 3.70
CA LEU A 85 15.44 2.25 4.25
C LEU A 85 16.34 1.70 5.37
N ALA A 86 17.66 1.95 5.28
CA ALA A 86 18.59 1.64 6.36
C ALA A 86 18.32 2.49 7.61
N GLN A 87 18.04 3.79 7.44
CA GLN A 87 17.64 4.71 8.51
C GLN A 87 16.37 4.24 9.21
N ILE A 88 15.33 3.88 8.43
CA ILE A 88 14.08 3.31 8.96
C ILE A 88 14.35 2.03 9.76
N THR A 89 15.10 1.09 9.20
CA THR A 89 15.41 -0.19 9.85
C THR A 89 16.13 0.01 11.19
N SER A 90 17.12 0.91 11.22
CA SER A 90 17.87 1.26 12.44
C SER A 90 17.00 1.94 13.50
N ALA A 91 16.18 2.91 13.10
CA ALA A 91 15.27 3.61 14.02
C ALA A 91 14.19 2.66 14.58
N ALA A 92 13.57 1.85 13.73
CA ALA A 92 12.55 0.88 14.15
C ALA A 92 13.14 -0.21 15.05
N ARG A 93 14.35 -0.71 14.78
CA ARG A 93 15.03 -1.69 15.65
C ARG A 93 15.21 -1.15 17.07
N ARG A 94 15.59 0.12 17.24
CA ARG A 94 15.72 0.74 18.57
C ARG A 94 14.38 0.79 19.31
N ILE A 95 13.29 1.08 18.58
CA ILE A 95 11.94 1.11 19.13
C ILE A 95 11.48 -0.30 19.53
N PHE A 96 11.64 -1.30 18.67
CA PHE A 96 11.27 -2.68 18.97
C PHE A 96 12.11 -3.28 20.10
N ALA A 97 13.38 -2.89 20.24
CA ALA A 97 14.25 -3.39 21.31
C ALA A 97 13.80 -2.96 22.73
N THR A 98 13.05 -1.87 22.83
CA THR A 98 12.51 -1.36 24.12
C THR A 98 11.00 -1.57 24.25
N LEU A 99 10.35 -2.17 23.24
CA LEU A 99 8.92 -2.44 23.25
C LEU A 99 8.62 -3.66 24.13
N ARG A 100 7.89 -3.45 25.22
CA ARG A 100 7.39 -4.53 26.06
C ARG A 100 6.00 -4.95 25.61
N GLU A 101 5.87 -6.19 25.14
CA GLU A 101 4.58 -6.77 24.79
C GLU A 101 3.94 -7.47 25.99
N GLU A 102 2.69 -7.12 26.28
CA GLU A 102 1.88 -7.69 27.35
C GLU A 102 0.73 -8.46 26.72
N ARG A 103 0.92 -9.78 26.64
CA ARG A 103 -0.02 -10.73 26.02
C ARG A 103 -0.74 -11.53 27.09
N ASP A 104 -2.01 -11.78 26.86
CA ASP A 104 -2.80 -12.73 27.65
C ASP A 104 -2.77 -14.12 26.99
N ALA A 105 -3.15 -15.16 27.73
CA ALA A 105 -3.27 -16.53 27.24
C ALA A 105 -4.19 -16.59 26.00
N ASP A 106 -5.32 -15.87 26.03
CA ASP A 106 -6.31 -15.86 24.94
C ASP A 106 -5.89 -14.99 23.73
N ALA A 107 -4.78 -14.25 23.84
CA ALA A 107 -4.22 -13.43 22.77
C ALA A 107 -2.82 -13.92 22.32
N GLY A 108 -2.44 -15.15 22.69
CA GLY A 108 -1.14 -15.72 22.35
C GLY A 108 -0.86 -15.78 20.84
N GLY A 109 -1.91 -15.98 20.02
CA GLY A 109 -1.82 -16.03 18.56
C GLY A 109 -1.73 -14.66 17.85
N ALA A 110 -1.90 -13.55 18.59
CA ALA A 110 -1.97 -12.22 18.00
C ALA A 110 -0.67 -11.85 17.27
N PRO A 111 -0.72 -11.42 16.00
CA PRO A 111 0.47 -10.89 15.35
C PRO A 111 1.00 -9.66 16.12
N GLY A 112 2.31 -9.58 16.34
CA GLY A 112 2.92 -8.49 17.13
C GLY A 112 2.84 -7.11 16.47
N PRO A 113 3.11 -6.02 17.20
CA PRO A 113 3.10 -4.67 16.66
C PRO A 113 4.02 -4.51 15.43
N ARG A 114 3.58 -3.69 14.47
CA ARG A 114 4.26 -3.47 13.18
C ARG A 114 4.21 -2.02 12.76
N PHE A 115 5.25 -1.59 12.07
CA PHE A 115 5.25 -0.32 11.37
C PHE A 115 4.49 -0.47 10.06
N VAL A 116 3.61 0.47 9.74
CA VAL A 116 2.87 0.53 8.47
C VAL A 116 3.18 1.87 7.79
N GLY A 117 3.39 1.86 6.48
CA GLY A 117 3.80 3.06 5.76
C GLY A 117 4.23 2.76 4.35
N GLY A 118 5.20 3.53 3.85
CA GLY A 118 5.67 3.39 2.49
C GLY A 118 6.88 4.25 2.16
N LEU A 119 7.22 4.27 0.88
CA LEU A 119 8.32 5.01 0.31
C LEU A 119 7.99 5.56 -1.08
N SER A 120 8.65 6.66 -1.43
CA SER A 120 8.56 7.30 -2.72
C SER A 120 9.29 6.54 -3.82
N PHE A 121 8.83 6.71 -5.07
CA PHE A 121 9.48 6.17 -6.26
C PHE A 121 10.95 6.63 -6.40
N ARG A 122 11.22 7.90 -6.08
CA ARG A 122 12.57 8.50 -6.06
C ARG A 122 12.83 9.23 -4.75
N THR A 123 14.09 9.28 -4.35
CA THR A 123 14.60 10.03 -3.19
C THR A 123 14.71 11.49 -3.59
N GLU A 124 13.72 12.34 -3.23
CA GLU A 124 13.56 13.77 -3.57
C GLU A 124 12.09 14.22 -3.45
N ALA A 125 11.17 13.28 -3.21
CA ALA A 125 9.72 13.47 -3.31
C ALA A 125 9.17 14.58 -2.40
N ARG A 126 9.76 14.81 -1.22
CA ARG A 126 9.25 15.76 -0.22
C ARG A 126 9.30 17.24 -0.64
N HIS A 127 9.93 17.56 -1.77
CA HIS A 127 10.18 18.94 -2.19
C HIS A 127 9.20 19.45 -3.28
N VAL A 128 8.30 18.59 -3.77
CA VAL A 128 7.43 18.92 -4.90
C VAL A 128 5.96 18.72 -4.51
N PRO A 129 5.10 19.75 -4.58
CA PRO A 129 3.66 19.56 -4.45
C PRO A 129 3.16 18.49 -5.43
N PRO A 130 2.21 17.63 -5.03
CA PRO A 130 1.46 17.64 -3.77
C PRO A 130 2.13 16.84 -2.62
N TRP A 131 3.36 16.39 -2.77
CA TRP A 131 4.01 15.41 -1.90
C TRP A 131 4.76 16.00 -0.69
N THR A 132 4.61 17.29 -0.42
CA THR A 132 5.36 17.99 0.64
C THR A 132 5.14 17.44 2.05
N ALA A 133 3.99 16.80 2.29
CA ALA A 133 3.67 16.15 3.57
C ALA A 133 4.30 14.74 3.73
N PHE A 134 4.93 14.19 2.68
CA PHE A 134 5.42 12.82 2.64
C PHE A 134 6.94 12.78 2.48
N ALA A 135 7.64 12.20 3.46
CA ALA A 135 9.09 11.94 3.38
C ALA A 135 9.41 10.87 2.31
N ASP A 136 10.69 10.70 1.94
CA ASP A 136 11.09 9.68 0.96
C ASP A 136 10.77 8.25 1.41
N ALA A 137 10.79 8.00 2.72
CA ALA A 137 10.21 6.82 3.36
C ALA A 137 9.66 7.23 4.72
N SER A 138 8.47 6.77 5.08
CA SER A 138 7.83 7.11 6.35
C SER A 138 6.96 5.96 6.80
N PHE A 139 7.14 5.51 8.05
CA PHE A 139 6.33 4.45 8.64
C PHE A 139 5.86 4.84 10.04
N SER A 140 4.61 4.55 10.30
CA SER A 140 3.91 4.88 11.55
C SER A 140 3.70 3.60 12.37
N LEU A 141 4.01 3.68 13.66
CA LEU A 141 3.56 2.73 14.66
C LEU A 141 2.33 3.34 15.32
N ALA A 142 1.17 2.78 15.01
CA ALA A 142 -0.10 3.31 15.47
C ALA A 142 -0.28 3.13 16.99
N ARG A 143 -0.99 4.06 17.64
CA ARG A 143 -1.35 3.94 19.06
C ARG A 143 -2.34 2.81 19.27
N TRP A 144 -3.37 2.78 18.44
CA TRP A 144 -4.36 1.72 18.39
C TRP A 144 -4.19 0.97 17.09
N MET A 145 -3.96 -0.33 17.15
CA MET A 145 -3.73 -1.16 15.97
C MET A 145 -4.69 -2.35 15.97
N TYR A 146 -5.68 -2.27 15.10
CA TYR A 146 -6.58 -3.37 14.82
C TYR A 146 -5.93 -4.30 13.79
N VAL A 147 -5.65 -5.53 14.20
CA VAL A 147 -4.99 -6.54 13.38
C VAL A 147 -5.96 -7.69 13.12
N THR A 148 -6.06 -8.12 11.87
CA THR A 148 -6.96 -9.19 11.45
C THR A 148 -6.23 -10.30 10.72
N ARG A 149 -6.73 -11.52 10.90
CA ARG A 149 -6.48 -12.72 10.10
C ARG A 149 -7.84 -13.31 9.69
N PRO A 150 -7.90 -14.28 8.76
CA PRO A 150 -9.15 -14.95 8.45
C PRO A 150 -9.85 -15.50 9.71
N GLY A 151 -11.00 -14.95 10.07
CA GLY A 151 -11.80 -15.37 11.21
C GLY A 151 -11.34 -14.86 12.59
N GLU A 152 -10.24 -14.12 12.68
CA GLU A 152 -9.67 -13.66 13.95
C GLU A 152 -9.30 -12.18 13.91
N ALA A 153 -9.43 -11.51 15.06
CA ALA A 153 -9.06 -10.11 15.19
C ALA A 153 -8.53 -9.78 16.59
N TRP A 154 -7.63 -8.81 16.63
CA TRP A 154 -7.02 -8.31 17.87
C TRP A 154 -6.92 -6.79 17.82
N LEU A 155 -7.00 -6.17 18.99
CA LEU A 155 -6.75 -4.76 19.17
C LEU A 155 -5.54 -4.58 20.08
N TRP A 156 -4.52 -3.91 19.54
CA TRP A 156 -3.36 -3.47 20.29
C TRP A 156 -3.53 -2.02 20.73
N LEU A 157 -3.14 -1.73 21.96
CA LEU A 157 -2.90 -0.40 22.50
C LEU A 157 -1.41 -0.26 22.80
N LEU A 158 -0.77 0.74 22.21
CA LEU A 158 0.60 1.13 22.47
C LEU A 158 0.64 2.46 23.21
N VAL A 159 1.46 2.52 24.26
CA VAL A 159 1.56 3.66 25.19
C VAL A 159 3.00 3.80 25.65
N ARG A 160 3.44 5.00 26.06
CA ARG A 160 4.75 5.17 26.69
C ARG A 160 4.64 4.98 28.20
N ASP A 161 5.64 4.31 28.78
CA ASP A 161 5.77 4.09 30.21
C ASP A 161 6.04 5.44 30.89
N GLY A 162 5.07 5.90 31.68
CA GLY A 162 5.03 7.25 32.25
C GLY A 162 3.80 8.08 31.85
N ASP A 163 3.24 7.87 30.65
CA ASP A 163 2.01 8.55 30.21
C ASP A 163 0.77 7.92 30.86
N LEU A 164 0.90 6.73 31.43
CA LEU A 164 -0.24 5.90 31.83
C LEU A 164 -1.02 6.39 33.05
N ALA A 165 -0.32 6.87 34.09
CA ALA A 165 -0.97 7.42 35.26
C ALA A 165 -1.64 8.79 34.98
N PRO A 166 -0.99 9.75 34.30
CA PRO A 166 -1.63 11.03 33.95
C PRO A 166 -2.68 10.92 32.85
N GLU A 167 -2.56 9.98 31.90
CA GLU A 167 -3.50 9.84 30.77
C GLU A 167 -4.60 8.80 30.99
N ARG A 168 -4.72 8.15 32.15
CA ARG A 168 -5.67 7.04 32.34
C ARG A 168 -7.09 7.38 31.89
N SER A 169 -7.62 8.53 32.32
CA SER A 169 -8.96 8.98 31.92
C SER A 169 -9.08 9.25 30.42
N ALA A 170 -7.99 9.72 29.78
CA ALA A 170 -7.96 9.93 28.33
C ALA A 170 -7.97 8.58 27.59
N ILE A 171 -7.18 7.60 28.04
CA ILE A 171 -7.18 6.24 27.49
C ILE A 171 -8.55 5.58 27.65
N GLU A 172 -9.21 5.76 28.80
CA GLU A 172 -10.58 5.27 29.03
C GLU A 172 -11.58 5.89 28.04
N ALA A 173 -11.47 7.20 27.76
CA ALA A 173 -12.31 7.90 26.79
C ALA A 173 -12.02 7.48 25.33
N GLU A 174 -10.74 7.31 24.97
CA GLU A 174 -10.31 6.77 23.67
C GLU A 174 -10.89 5.37 23.43
N LEU A 175 -10.79 4.51 24.45
CA LEU A 175 -11.28 3.15 24.39
C LEU A 175 -12.80 3.07 24.27
N ALA A 176 -13.54 3.89 25.02
CA ALA A 176 -14.99 4.00 24.87
C ALA A 176 -15.38 4.45 23.45
N SER A 177 -14.59 5.36 22.86
CA SER A 177 -14.80 5.80 21.46
C SER A 177 -14.55 4.65 20.48
N ILE A 178 -13.50 3.86 20.68
CA ILE A 178 -13.19 2.69 19.84
C ILE A 178 -14.26 1.60 19.98
N GLU A 179 -14.75 1.32 21.18
CA GLU A 179 -15.85 0.38 21.39
C GLU A 179 -17.11 0.83 20.66
N ALA A 180 -17.43 2.12 20.68
CA ALA A 180 -18.54 2.68 19.91
C ALA A 180 -18.33 2.49 18.39
N VAL A 181 -17.10 2.69 17.88
CA VAL A 181 -16.74 2.41 16.49
C VAL A 181 -16.98 0.94 16.14
N PHE A 182 -16.59 -0.02 17.00
CA PHE A 182 -16.88 -1.44 16.77
C PHE A 182 -18.37 -1.76 16.76
N VAL A 183 -19.15 -1.14 17.66
CA VAL A 183 -20.61 -1.30 17.69
C VAL A 183 -21.23 -0.83 16.37
N ILE A 184 -20.82 0.34 15.86
CA ILE A 184 -21.30 0.87 14.58
C ILE A 184 -20.84 -0.02 13.41
N ALA A 185 -19.56 -0.41 13.39
CA ALA A 185 -18.98 -1.21 12.32
C ALA A 185 -19.62 -2.61 12.21
N ALA A 186 -20.10 -3.16 13.33
CA ALA A 186 -20.79 -4.45 13.39
C ALA A 186 -22.26 -4.39 12.93
N GLN A 187 -22.85 -3.20 12.81
CA GLN A 187 -24.22 -3.06 12.30
C GLN A 187 -24.28 -3.32 10.79
N PRO A 188 -25.40 -3.86 10.27
CA PRO A 188 -25.62 -3.98 8.84
C PRO A 188 -25.39 -2.65 8.14
N ALA A 189 -24.81 -2.68 6.94
CA ALA A 189 -24.67 -1.48 6.13
C ALA A 189 -26.05 -0.85 5.88
N GLN A 190 -26.28 0.36 6.40
CA GLN A 190 -27.36 1.21 5.93
C GLN A 190 -26.95 1.79 4.57
N ASP A 191 -27.92 1.97 3.67
CA ASP A 191 -27.67 2.40 2.29
C ASP A 191 -26.84 3.71 2.18
N ALA A 192 -25.81 3.60 1.34
CA ALA A 192 -24.98 4.59 0.64
C ALA A 192 -24.46 5.83 1.41
N LEU A 193 -23.14 5.81 1.67
CA LEU A 193 -22.31 7.02 1.79
C LEU A 193 -22.67 8.02 0.66
N PRO A 194 -22.77 9.33 0.95
CA PRO A 194 -23.36 10.30 0.04
C PRO A 194 -22.79 10.21 -1.38
N ARG A 195 -23.72 10.06 -2.33
CA ARG A 195 -23.45 10.13 -3.77
C ARG A 195 -23.04 11.56 -4.13
N GLY A 196 -21.96 11.72 -4.89
CA GLY A 196 -21.69 12.95 -5.65
C GLY A 196 -20.86 14.03 -4.95
N ALA A 197 -19.60 13.74 -4.58
CA ALA A 197 -18.60 14.80 -4.49
C ALA A 197 -18.05 15.22 -5.87
N GLY A 198 -18.25 14.37 -6.90
CA GLY A 198 -17.64 14.54 -8.22
C GLY A 198 -18.49 15.21 -9.30
N GLU A 199 -19.80 15.40 -9.12
CA GLU A 199 -20.60 16.15 -10.11
C GLU A 199 -20.15 17.61 -10.16
N GLY A 200 -19.60 18.02 -11.31
CA GLY A 200 -19.05 19.37 -11.50
C GLY A 200 -17.59 19.55 -11.04
N ALA A 201 -16.90 18.48 -10.62
CA ALA A 201 -15.47 18.55 -10.31
C ALA A 201 -14.67 19.01 -11.53
N ARG A 202 -13.67 19.87 -11.32
CA ARG A 202 -12.73 20.25 -12.38
C ARG A 202 -11.63 19.22 -12.45
N ILE A 203 -11.41 18.68 -13.64
CA ILE A 203 -10.39 17.66 -13.90
C ILE A 203 -9.36 18.27 -14.85
N GLU A 204 -8.12 18.35 -14.39
CA GLU A 204 -6.96 18.78 -15.16
C GLU A 204 -5.95 17.63 -15.15
N GLY A 205 -5.16 17.47 -16.21
CA GLY A 205 -4.18 16.39 -16.25
C GLY A 205 -3.39 16.38 -17.54
N THR A 206 -2.52 15.40 -17.66
CA THR A 206 -1.74 15.16 -18.89
C THR A 206 -2.69 14.97 -20.07
N SER A 207 -2.57 15.83 -21.09
CA SER A 207 -3.40 15.72 -22.29
C SER A 207 -3.02 14.49 -23.11
N ARG A 208 -3.93 14.08 -24.00
CA ARG A 208 -3.64 12.99 -24.95
C ARG A 208 -2.42 13.33 -25.80
N GLU A 209 -2.31 14.56 -26.26
CA GLU A 209 -1.22 15.03 -27.12
C GLU A 209 0.11 14.98 -26.39
N ALA A 210 0.15 15.48 -25.15
CA ALA A 210 1.35 15.47 -24.31
C ALA A 210 1.81 14.05 -24.00
N PHE A 211 0.90 13.17 -23.57
CA PHE A 211 1.24 11.78 -23.31
C PHE A 211 1.67 11.04 -24.58
N CYS A 212 1.01 11.28 -25.72
CA CYS A 212 1.45 10.70 -26.99
C CYS A 212 2.85 11.19 -27.40
N SER A 213 3.23 12.43 -27.08
CA SER A 213 4.61 12.91 -27.31
C SER A 213 5.60 12.14 -26.45
N LEU A 214 5.30 12.01 -25.15
CA LEU A 214 6.13 11.29 -24.20
C LEU A 214 6.35 9.82 -24.60
N VAL A 215 5.31 9.16 -25.15
CA VAL A 215 5.44 7.79 -25.68
C VAL A 215 6.34 7.75 -26.92
N ARG A 216 6.27 8.74 -27.82
CA ARG A 216 7.16 8.78 -28.99
C ARG A 216 8.61 9.00 -28.58
N GLU A 217 8.87 9.88 -27.63
CA GLU A 217 10.20 10.12 -27.07
C GLU A 217 10.76 8.86 -26.40
N ALA A 218 9.92 8.11 -25.67
CA ALA A 218 10.31 6.82 -25.11
C ALA A 218 10.65 5.79 -26.21
N LEU A 219 9.87 5.73 -27.28
CA LEU A 219 10.15 4.86 -28.42
C LEU A 219 11.43 5.25 -29.17
N ASP A 220 11.75 6.54 -29.26
CA ASP A 220 13.01 7.02 -29.83
C ASP A 220 14.22 6.55 -29.00
N ALA A 221 14.16 6.67 -27.68
CA ALA A 221 15.19 6.17 -26.77
C ALA A 221 15.34 4.64 -26.83
N ILE A 222 14.23 3.91 -27.00
CA ILE A 222 14.24 2.46 -27.20
C ILE A 222 14.92 2.07 -28.51
N ARG A 223 14.58 2.75 -29.61
CA ARG A 223 15.22 2.51 -30.92
C ARG A 223 16.71 2.86 -30.92
N ALA A 224 17.10 3.84 -30.11
CA ALA A 224 18.50 4.21 -29.91
C ALA A 224 19.28 3.21 -29.03
N GLY A 225 18.60 2.26 -28.38
CA GLY A 225 19.21 1.27 -27.49
C GLY A 225 19.62 1.86 -26.13
N GLU A 226 19.07 3.00 -25.73
CA GLU A 226 19.37 3.65 -24.45
C GLU A 226 18.63 2.97 -23.28
N ILE A 227 17.42 2.48 -23.56
CA ILE A 227 16.52 1.76 -22.66
C ILE A 227 15.77 0.67 -23.45
N ASP A 228 15.41 -0.45 -22.83
CA ASP A 228 14.57 -1.47 -23.47
C ASP A 228 13.08 -1.29 -23.16
N LYS A 229 12.80 -0.70 -21.99
CA LYS A 229 11.44 -0.41 -21.49
C LYS A 229 11.46 0.83 -20.60
N VAL A 230 10.40 1.63 -20.66
CA VAL A 230 10.14 2.69 -19.66
C VAL A 230 8.64 2.84 -19.41
N VAL A 231 8.25 3.25 -18.20
CA VAL A 231 6.86 3.33 -17.77
C VAL A 231 6.50 4.79 -17.42
N PRO A 232 6.27 5.67 -18.39
CA PRO A 232 5.80 7.04 -18.15
C PRO A 232 4.41 7.07 -17.50
N VAL A 233 4.13 8.11 -16.72
CA VAL A 233 2.84 8.31 -16.05
C VAL A 233 2.08 9.54 -16.56
N ALA A 234 0.76 9.39 -16.67
CA ALA A 234 -0.17 10.49 -16.80
C ALA A 234 -0.69 10.87 -15.40
N ALA A 235 -0.67 12.16 -15.09
CA ALA A 235 -1.22 12.71 -13.86
C ALA A 235 -2.62 13.31 -14.11
N THR A 236 -3.47 13.26 -13.09
CA THR A 236 -4.80 13.86 -13.11
C THR A 236 -5.09 14.48 -11.77
N ARG A 237 -5.26 15.80 -11.77
CA ARG A 237 -5.68 16.60 -10.62
C ARG A 237 -7.18 16.80 -10.69
N VAL A 238 -7.84 16.47 -9.60
CA VAL A 238 -9.26 16.70 -9.36
C VAL A 238 -9.41 17.83 -8.36
N ARG A 239 -10.19 18.85 -8.70
CA ARG A 239 -10.72 19.83 -7.75
C ARG A 239 -12.22 19.61 -7.60
N PRO A 240 -12.68 19.08 -6.45
CA PRO A 240 -14.07 18.72 -6.25
C PRO A 240 -14.91 19.97 -5.98
N VAL A 241 -16.24 19.85 -6.09
CA VAL A 241 -17.18 20.91 -5.68
C VAL A 241 -17.58 20.83 -4.21
N ARG A 242 -17.30 19.68 -3.57
CA ARG A 242 -17.53 19.39 -2.16
C ARG A 242 -16.30 18.68 -1.61
N PRO A 243 -16.00 18.81 -0.30
CA PRO A 243 -14.87 18.13 0.31
C PRO A 243 -14.86 16.62 0.00
N LEU A 244 -13.72 16.10 -0.46
CA LEU A 244 -13.51 14.67 -0.62
C LEU A 244 -13.35 14.01 0.75
N ASP A 245 -13.84 12.79 0.86
CA ASP A 245 -13.65 11.94 2.03
C ASP A 245 -12.92 10.66 1.64
N ALA A 246 -11.68 10.53 2.10
CA ALA A 246 -10.84 9.37 1.84
C ALA A 246 -11.47 8.06 2.34
N ARG A 247 -12.30 8.11 3.40
CA ARG A 247 -12.98 6.93 3.95
C ARG A 247 -13.99 6.37 2.95
N VAL A 248 -14.74 7.27 2.30
CA VAL A 248 -15.69 6.91 1.24
C VAL A 248 -15.00 6.24 0.06
N ALA A 249 -13.84 6.78 -0.35
CA ALA A 249 -13.05 6.19 -1.42
C ALA A 249 -12.55 4.78 -1.04
N LEU A 250 -12.02 4.60 0.17
CA LEU A 250 -11.56 3.30 0.67
C LEU A 250 -12.68 2.27 0.72
N SER A 251 -13.88 2.65 1.16
CA SER A 251 -15.03 1.73 1.23
C SER A 251 -15.54 1.33 -0.14
N ARG A 252 -15.60 2.26 -1.11
CA ARG A 252 -15.92 1.93 -2.51
C ARG A 252 -14.86 1.01 -3.14
N LEU A 253 -13.58 1.25 -2.87
CA LEU A 253 -12.51 0.34 -3.30
C LEU A 253 -12.62 -1.03 -2.64
N ALA A 254 -13.04 -1.06 -1.37
CA ALA A 254 -13.24 -2.31 -0.65
C ALA A 254 -14.36 -3.18 -1.22
N GLU A 255 -15.43 -2.57 -1.70
CA GLU A 255 -16.55 -3.25 -2.37
C GLU A 255 -16.17 -3.67 -3.80
N ALA A 256 -15.59 -2.76 -4.59
CA ALA A 256 -15.37 -2.98 -6.01
C ALA A 256 -14.08 -3.78 -6.32
N TYR A 257 -13.04 -3.69 -5.49
CA TYR A 257 -11.71 -4.24 -5.74
C TYR A 257 -11.20 -5.12 -4.58
N ALA A 258 -12.04 -6.02 -4.07
CA ALA A 258 -11.73 -6.88 -2.92
C ALA A 258 -10.47 -7.76 -3.08
N GLU A 259 -10.12 -8.13 -4.33
CA GLU A 259 -8.95 -8.97 -4.69
C GLU A 259 -7.63 -8.17 -4.83
N THR A 260 -7.59 -6.95 -4.30
CA THR A 260 -6.42 -6.07 -4.32
C THR A 260 -5.95 -5.75 -2.91
N THR A 261 -4.67 -5.40 -2.79
CA THR A 261 -4.14 -4.85 -1.55
C THR A 261 -4.67 -3.43 -1.39
N ARG A 262 -5.51 -3.22 -0.39
CA ARG A 262 -6.00 -1.90 -0.03
C ARG A 262 -5.05 -1.27 0.95
N PHE A 263 -4.78 0.01 0.78
CA PHE A 263 -3.92 0.75 1.68
C PHE A 263 -4.34 2.20 1.84
N ALA A 264 -3.96 2.80 2.97
CA ALA A 264 -4.05 4.23 3.23
C ALA A 264 -2.90 4.65 4.14
N VAL A 265 -2.31 5.82 3.89
CA VAL A 265 -1.32 6.45 4.79
C VAL A 265 -1.65 7.94 4.85
N GLN A 266 -1.95 8.43 6.06
CA GLN A 266 -2.31 9.82 6.29
C GLN A 266 -1.12 10.65 6.78
N ARG A 267 -0.94 11.85 6.22
CA ARG A 267 -0.02 12.88 6.68
C ARG A 267 -0.73 14.23 6.65
N GLY A 268 -1.08 14.75 7.84
CA GLY A 268 -1.94 15.93 7.95
C GLY A 268 -3.32 15.67 7.35
N GLU A 269 -3.75 16.55 6.45
CA GLU A 269 -5.01 16.42 5.72
C GLU A 269 -4.92 15.53 4.47
N HIS A 270 -3.70 15.11 4.10
CA HIS A 270 -3.47 14.30 2.91
C HIS A 270 -3.48 12.80 3.26
N VAL A 271 -4.21 12.02 2.48
CA VAL A 271 -4.27 10.57 2.58
C VAL A 271 -3.83 9.97 1.25
N PHE A 272 -2.71 9.27 1.25
CA PHE A 272 -2.30 8.46 0.11
C PHE A 272 -2.97 7.09 0.21
N LEU A 273 -3.87 6.77 -0.70
CA LEU A 273 -4.69 5.56 -0.65
C LEU A 273 -4.81 4.88 -2.02
N GLY A 274 -5.10 3.59 -2.01
CA GLY A 274 -5.29 2.83 -3.24
C GLY A 274 -5.70 1.38 -3.05
N ALA A 275 -5.83 0.70 -4.20
CA ALA A 275 -6.25 -0.69 -4.35
C ALA A 275 -5.28 -1.40 -5.31
N SER A 276 -4.09 -1.75 -4.81
CA SER A 276 -3.00 -2.27 -5.64
C SER A 276 -3.17 -3.74 -5.98
N PRO A 277 -3.13 -4.12 -7.27
CA PRO A 277 -3.12 -5.51 -7.68
C PRO A 277 -1.72 -6.13 -7.65
N GLU A 278 -0.66 -5.43 -7.25
CA GLU A 278 0.72 -5.91 -7.42
C GLU A 278 1.46 -5.99 -6.09
N ARG A 279 1.81 -7.22 -5.68
CA ARG A 279 2.73 -7.43 -4.56
C ARG A 279 4.15 -7.18 -5.04
N LEU A 280 4.82 -6.24 -4.39
CA LEU A 280 6.26 -6.04 -4.56
C LEU A 280 7.02 -7.19 -3.91
N ILE A 281 6.79 -7.43 -2.63
CA ILE A 281 7.45 -8.51 -1.88
C ILE A 281 6.71 -8.79 -0.57
N SER A 282 6.54 -10.06 -0.24
CA SER A 282 6.16 -10.52 1.09
C SER A 282 7.25 -11.44 1.62
N ARG A 283 7.65 -11.25 2.88
CA ARG A 283 8.62 -12.08 3.59
C ARG A 283 7.99 -12.61 4.88
N ARG A 284 8.05 -13.93 5.06
CA ARG A 284 7.67 -14.65 6.28
C ARG A 284 8.78 -15.64 6.65
N GLY A 285 9.58 -15.32 7.67
CA GLY A 285 10.80 -16.04 7.99
C GLY A 285 11.75 -16.07 6.79
N ARG A 286 12.02 -17.25 6.22
CA ARG A 286 12.84 -17.36 4.99
C ARG A 286 12.03 -17.42 3.71
N VAL A 287 10.71 -17.49 3.77
CA VAL A 287 9.89 -17.58 2.56
C VAL A 287 9.61 -16.18 2.02
N VAL A 288 9.97 -15.96 0.76
CA VAL A 288 9.64 -14.75 0.01
C VAL A 288 8.67 -15.05 -1.11
N ARG A 289 7.79 -14.08 -1.39
CA ARG A 289 6.84 -14.13 -2.50
C ARG A 289 6.72 -12.76 -3.16
N THR A 290 6.69 -12.72 -4.49
CA THR A 290 6.54 -11.50 -5.29
C THR A 290 5.69 -11.82 -6.53
N ASP A 291 5.10 -10.79 -7.14
CA ASP A 291 4.27 -10.94 -8.32
C ASP A 291 4.93 -10.20 -9.49
N GLY A 292 5.22 -10.90 -10.59
CA GLY A 292 5.43 -10.27 -11.88
C GLY A 292 4.09 -9.88 -12.47
N LEU A 293 3.81 -8.59 -12.66
CA LEU A 293 2.55 -8.09 -13.20
C LEU A 293 2.84 -7.04 -14.28
N ALA A 294 2.58 -7.37 -15.54
CA ALA A 294 2.79 -6.49 -16.69
C ALA A 294 2.04 -7.03 -17.89
N GLY A 295 1.77 -6.19 -18.88
CA GLY A 295 0.84 -6.47 -19.96
C GLY A 295 -0.62 -6.34 -19.53
N THR A 296 -1.42 -5.62 -20.32
CA THR A 296 -2.77 -5.22 -19.92
C THR A 296 -3.74 -5.30 -21.09
N VAL A 297 -4.97 -5.77 -20.82
CA VAL A 297 -6.10 -5.54 -21.72
C VAL A 297 -7.31 -5.08 -20.94
N ARG A 298 -8.07 -4.13 -21.49
CA ARG A 298 -9.34 -3.68 -20.90
C ARG A 298 -10.37 -4.80 -21.02
N ARG A 299 -11.18 -5.00 -19.98
CA ARG A 299 -12.29 -5.95 -20.04
C ARG A 299 -13.38 -5.50 -20.99
N GLY A 300 -14.06 -6.47 -21.60
CA GLY A 300 -15.08 -6.23 -22.62
C GLY A 300 -16.12 -7.35 -22.68
N VAL A 301 -17.00 -7.26 -23.68
CA VAL A 301 -18.12 -8.21 -23.85
C VAL A 301 -17.62 -9.64 -24.13
N ASP A 302 -16.59 -9.78 -24.96
CA ASP A 302 -15.96 -11.07 -25.27
C ASP A 302 -14.66 -11.26 -24.47
N ASP A 303 -14.83 -11.42 -23.16
CA ASP A 303 -13.73 -11.45 -22.19
C ASP A 303 -12.77 -12.64 -22.41
N ALA A 304 -13.30 -13.79 -22.85
CA ALA A 304 -12.52 -14.98 -23.13
C ALA A 304 -11.57 -14.76 -24.31
N SER A 305 -12.05 -14.18 -25.41
CA SER A 305 -11.23 -13.85 -26.57
C SER A 305 -10.17 -12.80 -26.23
N LEU A 306 -10.50 -11.80 -25.41
CA LEU A 306 -9.54 -10.79 -24.95
C LEU A 306 -8.41 -11.41 -24.12
N VAL A 307 -8.74 -12.36 -23.24
CA VAL A 307 -7.74 -13.12 -22.46
C VAL A 307 -6.83 -13.95 -23.37
N GLN A 308 -7.39 -14.68 -24.34
CA GLN A 308 -6.59 -15.47 -25.28
C GLN A 308 -5.68 -14.58 -26.14
N ALA A 309 -6.20 -13.43 -26.59
CA ALA A 309 -5.42 -12.45 -27.33
C ALA A 309 -4.27 -11.87 -26.49
N LEU A 310 -4.50 -11.56 -25.22
CA LEU A 310 -3.46 -11.06 -24.30
C LEU A 310 -2.36 -12.11 -24.09
N LEU A 311 -2.73 -13.37 -23.84
CA LEU A 311 -1.77 -14.48 -23.67
C LEU A 311 -0.95 -14.74 -24.93
N ALA A 312 -1.53 -14.53 -26.12
CA ALA A 312 -0.86 -14.75 -27.39
C ALA A 312 -0.06 -13.52 -27.88
N ASN A 313 -0.24 -12.34 -27.29
CA ASN A 313 0.33 -11.10 -27.79
C ASN A 313 1.86 -11.04 -27.56
N PRO A 314 2.71 -11.03 -28.61
CA PRO A 314 4.16 -11.02 -28.46
C PRO A 314 4.70 -9.77 -27.76
N LYS A 315 4.07 -8.61 -27.97
CA LYS A 315 4.47 -7.34 -27.32
C LYS A 315 4.28 -7.45 -25.82
N GLU A 316 3.08 -7.82 -25.39
CA GLU A 316 2.71 -7.91 -23.96
C GLU A 316 3.52 -8.99 -23.24
N ARG A 317 3.75 -10.14 -23.90
CA ARG A 317 4.62 -11.20 -23.36
C ARG A 317 6.06 -10.74 -23.17
N ARG A 318 6.63 -10.00 -24.11
CA ARG A 318 7.99 -9.44 -24.00
C ARG A 318 8.04 -8.40 -22.88
N GLU A 319 7.05 -7.53 -22.78
CA GLU A 319 6.94 -6.56 -21.69
C GLU A 319 6.91 -7.25 -20.31
N HIS A 320 6.19 -8.37 -20.22
CA HIS A 320 6.08 -9.19 -19.03
C HIS A 320 7.39 -9.92 -18.69
N ALA A 321 8.05 -10.53 -19.69
CA ALA A 321 9.29 -11.27 -19.50
C ALA A 321 10.38 -10.38 -18.87
N LEU A 322 10.53 -9.14 -19.34
CA LEU A 322 11.49 -8.17 -18.77
C LEU A 322 11.27 -7.93 -17.27
N VAL A 323 10.02 -7.96 -16.80
CA VAL A 323 9.69 -7.81 -15.37
C VAL A 323 10.11 -9.05 -14.59
N VAL A 324 9.72 -10.23 -15.07
CA VAL A 324 10.00 -11.52 -14.41
C VAL A 324 11.52 -11.77 -14.33
N GLU A 325 12.24 -11.54 -15.43
CA GLU A 325 13.69 -11.69 -15.51
C GLU A 325 14.42 -10.78 -14.53
N ALA A 326 14.02 -9.50 -14.43
CA ALA A 326 14.62 -8.57 -13.48
C ALA A 326 14.36 -8.97 -12.02
N ILE A 327 13.15 -9.43 -11.70
CA ILE A 327 12.84 -9.95 -10.36
C ILE A 327 13.69 -11.19 -10.05
N ALA A 328 13.80 -12.13 -10.99
CA ALA A 328 14.59 -13.34 -10.82
C ALA A 328 16.09 -13.04 -10.67
N ALA A 329 16.62 -12.09 -11.44
CA ALA A 329 18.01 -11.64 -11.33
C ALA A 329 18.31 -11.02 -9.95
N VAL A 330 17.35 -10.32 -9.35
CA VAL A 330 17.49 -9.76 -8.00
C VAL A 330 17.36 -10.86 -6.93
N LEU A 331 16.37 -11.75 -7.01
CA LEU A 331 16.11 -12.72 -5.95
C LEU A 331 16.98 -13.98 -6.03
N GLY A 332 17.42 -14.40 -7.21
CA GLY A 332 18.20 -15.62 -7.42
C GLY A 332 19.46 -15.71 -6.56
N PRO A 333 20.31 -14.65 -6.51
CA PRO A 333 21.49 -14.63 -5.64
C PRO A 333 21.17 -14.60 -4.13
N ARG A 334 19.92 -14.33 -3.74
CA ARG A 334 19.48 -14.20 -2.34
C ARG A 334 18.72 -15.43 -1.84
N CYS A 335 18.37 -16.36 -2.73
CA CYS A 335 17.58 -17.54 -2.41
C CYS A 335 18.36 -18.84 -2.62
N ASP A 336 18.15 -19.82 -1.74
CA ASP A 336 18.57 -21.21 -1.95
C ASP A 336 17.75 -21.85 -3.07
N THR A 337 16.45 -21.58 -3.09
CA THR A 337 15.53 -22.00 -4.14
C THR A 337 14.69 -20.83 -4.60
N LEU A 338 14.50 -20.68 -5.91
CA LEU A 338 13.60 -19.70 -6.50
C LEU A 338 12.75 -20.40 -7.57
N ASP A 339 11.45 -20.43 -7.34
CA ASP A 339 10.43 -20.94 -8.25
C ASP A 339 9.88 -19.78 -9.08
N VAL A 340 10.11 -19.85 -10.40
CA VAL A 340 9.67 -18.86 -11.39
C VAL A 340 8.95 -19.64 -12.49
N PRO A 341 7.61 -19.58 -12.56
CA PRO A 341 6.86 -20.25 -13.62
C PRO A 341 7.29 -19.79 -15.03
N ASP A 342 7.43 -20.74 -15.96
CA ASP A 342 7.88 -20.47 -17.33
C ASP A 342 6.89 -19.66 -18.18
N ALA A 343 5.60 -19.69 -17.79
CA ALA A 343 4.53 -19.02 -18.51
C ALA A 343 3.67 -18.19 -17.57
N PRO A 344 3.25 -16.97 -17.98
CA PRO A 344 2.33 -16.17 -17.20
C PRO A 344 0.93 -16.80 -17.20
N SER A 345 0.22 -16.55 -16.11
CA SER A 345 -1.22 -16.76 -15.97
C SER A 345 -1.97 -15.42 -16.07
N ILE A 346 -3.30 -15.44 -15.91
CA ILE A 346 -4.11 -14.23 -15.98
C ILE A 346 -4.56 -13.81 -14.58
N ARG A 347 -4.34 -12.53 -14.26
CA ARG A 347 -4.97 -11.87 -13.12
C ARG A 347 -6.05 -10.92 -13.60
N SER A 348 -7.30 -11.24 -13.25
CA SER A 348 -8.46 -10.43 -13.61
C SER A 348 -8.82 -9.44 -12.50
N LEU A 349 -9.00 -8.18 -12.88
CA LEU A 349 -9.60 -7.11 -12.07
C LEU A 349 -10.94 -6.71 -12.69
N PRO A 350 -11.82 -6.00 -11.97
CA PRO A 350 -13.11 -5.58 -12.51
C PRO A 350 -13.05 -4.88 -13.88
N ASN A 351 -12.00 -4.09 -14.13
CA ASN A 351 -11.86 -3.25 -15.33
C ASN A 351 -10.79 -3.73 -16.33
N VAL A 352 -9.83 -4.57 -15.93
CA VAL A 352 -8.69 -5.00 -16.77
C VAL A 352 -8.25 -6.43 -16.46
N HIS A 353 -7.59 -7.09 -17.42
CA HIS A 353 -6.79 -8.29 -17.20
C HIS A 353 -5.31 -7.97 -17.31
N HIS A 354 -4.49 -8.72 -16.57
CA HIS A 354 -3.03 -8.64 -16.61
C HIS A 354 -2.40 -10.02 -16.82
N LEU A 355 -1.25 -10.06 -17.50
CA LEU A 355 -0.35 -11.21 -17.38
C LEU A 355 0.29 -11.19 -15.99
N TRP A 356 0.31 -12.34 -15.33
CA TRP A 356 0.73 -12.50 -13.94
C TRP A 356 1.57 -13.76 -13.73
N THR A 357 2.74 -13.58 -13.13
CA THR A 357 3.66 -14.67 -12.76
C THR A 357 3.95 -14.59 -11.24
N PRO A 358 3.41 -15.51 -10.42
CA PRO A 358 3.79 -15.60 -9.01
C PRO A 358 5.18 -16.20 -8.86
N ILE A 359 6.07 -15.53 -8.13
CA ILE A 359 7.43 -16.00 -7.87
C ILE A 359 7.58 -16.27 -6.38
N ARG A 360 8.15 -17.43 -6.03
CA ARG A 360 8.35 -17.85 -4.64
C ARG A 360 9.81 -18.26 -4.42
N GLY A 361 10.39 -17.85 -3.30
CA GLY A 361 11.75 -18.23 -2.95
C GLY A 361 11.93 -18.59 -1.48
N ALA A 362 13.03 -19.26 -1.18
CA ALA A 362 13.55 -19.48 0.16
C ALA A 362 14.88 -18.73 0.29
N LEU A 363 14.93 -17.71 1.13
CA LEU A 363 16.12 -16.89 1.37
C LEU A 363 17.24 -17.70 2.02
N ARG A 364 18.47 -17.42 1.61
CA ARG A 364 19.70 -18.01 2.19
C ARG A 364 19.92 -17.54 3.63
N ASP A 365 19.70 -16.24 3.84
CA ASP A 365 19.93 -15.53 5.09
C ASP A 365 18.65 -14.84 5.57
N ASP A 366 18.65 -14.41 6.84
CA ASP A 366 17.52 -13.72 7.47
C ASP A 366 17.46 -12.23 7.07
N THR A 367 17.43 -12.00 5.76
CA THR A 367 17.38 -10.65 5.16
C THR A 367 16.08 -9.96 5.54
N HIS A 368 16.20 -8.74 6.09
CA HIS A 368 15.06 -7.91 6.44
C HIS A 368 14.24 -7.53 5.19
N VAL A 369 12.90 -7.52 5.30
CA VAL A 369 12.00 -7.22 4.16
C VAL A 369 12.32 -5.89 3.47
N LEU A 370 12.69 -4.85 4.22
CA LEU A 370 13.04 -3.54 3.64
C LEU A 370 14.30 -3.59 2.74
N ALA A 371 15.26 -4.47 3.01
CA ALA A 371 16.41 -4.64 2.12
C ALA A 371 16.00 -5.34 0.80
N LEU A 372 14.98 -6.21 0.84
CA LEU A 372 14.41 -6.81 -0.36
C LEU A 372 13.60 -5.77 -1.16
N VAL A 373 12.84 -4.92 -0.47
CA VAL A 373 12.14 -3.78 -1.08
C VAL A 373 13.14 -2.87 -1.80
N GLU A 374 14.26 -2.52 -1.16
CA GLU A 374 15.32 -1.71 -1.76
C GLU A 374 15.93 -2.36 -3.00
N ALA A 375 16.16 -3.67 -2.97
CA ALA A 375 16.75 -4.40 -4.09
C ALA A 375 15.79 -4.51 -5.28
N LEU A 376 14.48 -4.65 -5.03
CA LEU A 376 13.46 -4.85 -6.07
C LEU A 376 12.90 -3.55 -6.62
N HIS A 377 12.75 -2.51 -5.80
CA HIS A 377 12.07 -1.28 -6.16
C HIS A 377 13.03 -0.23 -6.75
N PRO A 378 12.67 0.42 -7.87
CA PRO A 378 11.52 0.12 -8.73
C PRO A 378 11.76 -1.11 -9.63
N THR A 379 10.69 -1.87 -9.85
CA THR A 379 10.69 -2.98 -10.83
C THR A 379 10.48 -2.43 -12.24
N PRO A 380 10.83 -3.18 -13.30
CA PRO A 380 10.52 -2.77 -14.67
C PRO A 380 9.01 -2.62 -14.96
N ALA A 381 8.13 -3.07 -14.07
CA ALA A 381 6.68 -2.83 -14.19
C ALA A 381 6.30 -1.37 -13.92
N VAL A 382 7.14 -0.61 -13.21
CA VAL A 382 6.84 0.78 -12.84
C VAL A 382 7.93 1.80 -13.15
N SER A 383 9.18 1.38 -13.37
CA SER A 383 10.23 2.26 -13.93
C SER A 383 10.52 1.90 -15.39
N GLY A 384 11.07 0.70 -15.62
CA GLY A 384 11.58 0.25 -16.90
C GLY A 384 12.87 -0.57 -16.76
N THR A 385 13.53 -0.84 -17.87
CA THR A 385 14.80 -1.57 -17.91
C THR A 385 15.72 -1.01 -19.01
N PRO A 386 17.04 -0.92 -18.78
CA PRO A 386 17.71 -1.13 -17.49
C PRO A 386 17.31 -0.07 -16.44
N ARG A 387 17.31 -0.46 -15.15
CA ARG A 387 16.65 0.30 -14.07
C ARG A 387 17.13 1.76 -13.98
N GLU A 388 18.44 1.96 -13.98
CA GLU A 388 19.04 3.29 -13.77
C GLU A 388 18.70 4.25 -14.91
N GLN A 389 18.84 3.78 -16.14
CA GLN A 389 18.57 4.52 -17.37
C GLN A 389 17.08 4.87 -17.48
N ALA A 390 16.19 3.90 -17.22
CA ALA A 390 14.76 4.16 -17.24
C ALA A 390 14.32 5.16 -16.17
N THR A 391 14.85 5.04 -14.94
CA THR A 391 14.56 5.99 -13.86
C THR A 391 15.12 7.38 -14.16
N ALA A 392 16.30 7.49 -14.77
CA ALA A 392 16.88 8.75 -15.22
C ALA A 392 16.05 9.37 -16.36
N TRP A 393 15.61 8.57 -17.33
CA TRP A 393 14.72 9.01 -18.40
C TRP A 393 13.42 9.60 -17.82
N ILE A 394 12.78 8.88 -16.89
CA ILE A 394 11.58 9.34 -16.18
C ILE A 394 11.85 10.68 -15.48
N ALA A 395 12.99 10.82 -14.81
CA ALA A 395 13.37 12.02 -14.09
C ALA A 395 13.47 13.26 -14.99
N THR A 396 13.87 13.09 -16.24
CA THR A 396 14.06 14.17 -17.21
C THR A 396 12.78 14.51 -17.97
N HIS A 397 11.95 13.52 -18.28
CA HIS A 397 10.84 13.69 -19.23
C HIS A 397 9.46 13.83 -18.59
N GLU A 398 9.26 13.35 -17.35
CA GLU A 398 7.98 13.51 -16.67
C GLU A 398 7.83 14.92 -16.07
N PRO A 399 6.70 15.62 -16.32
CA PRO A 399 6.49 16.97 -15.80
C PRO A 399 6.19 17.00 -14.30
N ASP A 400 5.60 15.93 -13.78
CA ASP A 400 5.10 15.84 -12.40
C ASP A 400 5.90 14.81 -11.59
N ALA A 401 6.26 15.16 -10.36
CA ALA A 401 6.86 14.21 -9.45
C ALA A 401 5.84 13.14 -9.03
N ARG A 402 6.23 11.87 -9.13
CA ARG A 402 5.40 10.74 -8.71
C ARG A 402 5.22 10.65 -7.20
N GLY A 403 6.17 11.18 -6.42
CA GLY A 403 6.20 11.01 -4.97
C GLY A 403 6.02 9.55 -4.55
N TRP A 404 4.99 9.25 -3.74
CA TRP A 404 4.70 7.88 -3.31
C TRP A 404 3.97 7.03 -4.36
N TYR A 405 3.40 7.63 -5.40
CA TYR A 405 2.85 6.86 -6.51
C TYR A 405 3.96 6.05 -7.22
N THR A 406 3.68 4.81 -7.58
CA THR A 406 4.65 3.79 -8.05
C THR A 406 5.77 3.43 -7.09
N GLY A 407 5.80 4.03 -5.90
CA GLY A 407 6.62 3.61 -4.76
C GLY A 407 6.19 2.25 -4.21
N ALA A 408 6.39 2.05 -2.91
CA ALA A 408 5.89 0.88 -2.22
C ALA A 408 5.22 1.24 -0.91
N VAL A 409 4.19 0.48 -0.56
CA VAL A 409 3.40 0.62 0.66
C VAL A 409 3.23 -0.74 1.31
N GLY A 410 3.30 -0.78 2.63
CA GLY A 410 3.39 -2.06 3.33
C GLY A 410 3.59 -1.93 4.82
N TRP A 411 3.92 -3.06 5.42
CA TRP A 411 4.28 -3.13 6.82
C TRP A 411 5.50 -4.00 7.06
N PHE A 412 6.17 -3.78 8.18
CA PHE A 412 7.20 -4.67 8.71
C PHE A 412 7.15 -4.77 10.24
N ASP A 413 7.59 -5.90 10.78
CA ASP A 413 7.61 -6.18 12.23
C ASP A 413 9.04 -6.33 12.80
N ALA A 414 9.12 -6.62 14.10
CA ALA A 414 10.39 -6.78 14.82
C ALA A 414 11.24 -7.97 14.33
N ALA A 415 10.62 -8.99 13.73
CA ALA A 415 11.33 -10.13 13.13
C ALA A 415 11.89 -9.78 11.74
N GLY A 416 11.56 -8.60 11.21
CA GLY A 416 11.88 -8.15 9.86
C GLY A 416 10.98 -8.77 8.79
N ASP A 417 9.90 -9.43 9.18
CA ASP A 417 8.86 -9.90 8.27
C ASP A 417 8.03 -8.71 7.81
N GLY A 418 7.39 -8.85 6.65
CA GLY A 418 6.59 -7.77 6.10
C GLY A 418 5.93 -8.09 4.78
N ASP A 419 5.03 -7.21 4.37
CA ASP A 419 4.27 -7.33 3.13
C ASP A 419 4.17 -5.96 2.47
N PHE A 420 4.63 -5.88 1.23
CA PHE A 420 4.72 -4.65 0.46
C PHE A 420 4.05 -4.84 -0.89
N SER A 421 3.19 -3.88 -1.24
CA SER A 421 2.60 -3.74 -2.56
C SER A 421 3.18 -2.54 -3.28
N VAL A 422 3.24 -2.63 -4.60
CA VAL A 422 3.58 -1.49 -5.45
C VAL A 422 2.45 -0.47 -5.34
N ALA A 423 2.77 0.80 -5.14
CA ALA A 423 1.79 1.85 -4.84
C ALA A 423 1.12 2.39 -6.13
N ILE A 424 0.34 1.53 -6.79
CA ILE A 424 -0.42 1.82 -8.01
C ILE A 424 -1.93 1.70 -7.78
N ARG A 425 -2.73 2.17 -8.75
CA ARG A 425 -4.20 2.29 -8.61
C ARG A 425 -4.54 3.08 -7.36
N ALA A 426 -3.86 4.21 -7.24
CA ALA A 426 -3.74 4.98 -6.02
C ALA A 426 -3.79 6.47 -6.33
N GLY A 427 -4.06 7.26 -5.30
CA GLY A 427 -4.06 8.69 -5.37
C GLY A 427 -3.77 9.34 -4.03
N LEU A 428 -3.33 10.59 -4.09
CA LEU A 428 -3.16 11.43 -2.93
C LEU A 428 -4.41 12.31 -2.80
N VAL A 429 -5.15 12.15 -1.71
CA VAL A 429 -6.46 12.78 -1.50
C VAL A 429 -6.40 13.71 -0.30
N SER A 430 -6.87 14.94 -0.46
CA SER A 430 -7.21 15.86 0.63
C SER A 430 -8.67 16.32 0.45
N PRO A 431 -9.25 17.06 1.40
CA PRO A 431 -10.61 17.58 1.24
C PRO A 431 -10.80 18.39 -0.05
N ASP A 432 -9.81 19.20 -0.43
CA ASP A 432 -9.94 20.18 -1.52
C ASP A 432 -9.35 19.72 -2.86
N GLU A 433 -8.61 18.61 -2.88
CA GLU A 433 -8.05 18.09 -4.13
C GLU A 433 -7.72 16.60 -4.06
N ALA A 434 -7.64 15.97 -5.23
CA ALA A 434 -7.00 14.67 -5.37
C ALA A 434 -6.05 14.64 -6.56
N TRP A 435 -4.93 13.94 -6.39
CA TRP A 435 -3.97 13.65 -7.45
C TRP A 435 -3.96 12.16 -7.72
N LEU A 436 -4.33 11.81 -8.95
CA LEU A 436 -4.38 10.45 -9.46
C LEU A 436 -3.32 10.27 -10.53
N TYR A 437 -2.73 9.09 -10.60
CA TYR A 437 -1.69 8.78 -11.58
C TYR A 437 -1.97 7.42 -12.21
N ALA A 438 -1.58 7.25 -13.47
CA ALA A 438 -1.51 5.95 -14.14
C ALA A 438 -0.36 5.92 -15.13
N GLY A 439 0.37 4.80 -15.17
CA GLY A 439 1.43 4.57 -16.15
C GLY A 439 1.11 3.47 -17.15
N ALA A 440 1.79 3.51 -18.28
CA ALA A 440 1.76 2.50 -19.33
C ALA A 440 3.20 2.05 -19.65
N GLY A 441 3.41 0.75 -19.83
CA GLY A 441 4.73 0.21 -20.12
C GLY A 441 5.06 0.33 -21.61
N ILE A 442 6.03 1.17 -21.94
CA ILE A 442 6.43 1.41 -23.33
C ILE A 442 7.57 0.47 -23.70
N VAL A 443 7.34 -0.27 -24.78
CA VAL A 443 8.29 -1.16 -25.44
C VAL A 443 8.21 -0.95 -26.95
N GLU A 444 9.16 -1.50 -27.70
CA GLU A 444 9.11 -1.47 -29.17
C GLU A 444 7.75 -1.99 -29.69
N GLY A 445 7.08 -1.20 -30.54
CA GLY A 445 5.74 -1.51 -31.05
C GLY A 445 4.56 -1.01 -30.19
N SER A 446 4.80 -0.23 -29.13
CA SER A 446 3.74 0.52 -28.44
C SER A 446 3.07 1.56 -29.35
N ASP A 447 1.75 1.69 -29.26
CA ASP A 447 0.93 2.66 -30.00
C ASP A 447 0.53 3.84 -29.10
N PRO A 448 1.02 5.08 -29.34
CA PRO A 448 0.80 6.20 -28.41
C PRO A 448 -0.68 6.46 -28.03
N PRO A 449 -1.64 6.46 -28.99
CA PRO A 449 -3.07 6.52 -28.67
C PRO A 449 -3.57 5.42 -27.73
N ALA A 450 -3.18 4.16 -27.98
CA ALA A 450 -3.57 3.03 -27.16
C ALA A 450 -2.99 3.10 -25.75
N GLU A 451 -1.71 3.47 -25.61
CA GLU A 451 -1.06 3.61 -24.30
C GLU A 451 -1.71 4.72 -23.46
N TYR A 452 -2.10 5.84 -24.08
CA TYR A 452 -2.90 6.86 -23.39
C TYR A 452 -4.25 6.30 -22.93
N ALA A 453 -4.96 5.55 -23.79
CA ALA A 453 -6.24 4.93 -23.40
C ALA A 453 -6.08 3.93 -22.24
N GLU A 454 -4.96 3.21 -22.18
CA GLU A 454 -4.61 2.33 -21.07
C GLU A 454 -4.48 3.11 -19.75
N THR A 455 -3.74 4.22 -19.73
CA THR A 455 -3.62 5.04 -18.50
C THR A 455 -4.98 5.52 -17.98
N ARG A 456 -5.89 5.93 -18.89
CA ARG A 456 -7.26 6.33 -18.52
C ARG A 456 -8.06 5.17 -17.94
N ALA A 457 -7.94 3.97 -18.53
CA ALA A 457 -8.58 2.77 -17.99
C ALA A 457 -8.04 2.40 -16.60
N LYS A 458 -6.74 2.66 -16.34
CA LYS A 458 -6.10 2.41 -15.04
C LYS A 458 -6.46 3.42 -13.95
N GLN A 459 -6.78 4.67 -14.31
CA GLN A 459 -7.26 5.72 -13.38
C GLN A 459 -8.75 5.59 -13.02
N ALA A 460 -9.57 5.04 -13.91
CA ALA A 460 -11.03 4.93 -13.73
C ALA A 460 -11.48 4.37 -12.36
N PRO A 461 -10.83 3.34 -11.77
CA PRO A 461 -11.17 2.86 -10.43
C PRO A 461 -11.10 3.93 -9.34
N MET A 462 -10.06 4.76 -9.36
CA MET A 462 -9.85 5.81 -8.37
C MET A 462 -10.81 6.98 -8.57
N LEU A 463 -11.08 7.36 -9.82
CA LEU A 463 -12.11 8.36 -10.13
C LEU A 463 -13.48 7.91 -9.61
N ALA A 464 -13.87 6.67 -9.90
CA ALA A 464 -15.12 6.09 -9.42
C ALA A 464 -15.19 6.02 -7.89
N ALA A 465 -14.09 5.65 -7.23
CA ALA A 465 -14.00 5.65 -5.76
C ALA A 465 -14.22 7.06 -5.18
N LEU A 466 -13.70 8.10 -5.82
CA LEU A 466 -13.95 9.50 -5.44
C LEU A 466 -15.36 9.99 -5.84
N GLY A 467 -16.14 9.19 -6.57
CA GLY A 467 -17.49 9.54 -7.02
C GLY A 467 -17.48 10.49 -8.22
N ILE A 468 -16.45 10.38 -9.06
CA ILE A 468 -16.23 11.15 -10.28
C ILE A 468 -16.40 10.18 -11.46
N GLN A 469 -17.22 10.54 -12.44
CA GLN A 469 -17.52 9.71 -13.61
C GLN A 469 -16.83 10.23 -14.87
#